data_AF-A0A9E7JJS5-F1
#
_entry.id   AF-A0A9E7JJS5-F1
#
_cell.length_a   1.000
_cell.length_b   1.000
_cell.length_c   1.000
_cell.angle_alpha   90.00
_cell.angle_beta   90.00
_cell.angle_gamma   90.00
#
_symmetry.space_group_name_H-M   'P 1'
#
loop_
_entity.id
_entity.type
_entity.pdbx_description
1 polymer ?
#
loop_
_entity_poly.entity_id
_entity_poly.type
_entity_poly.pdbx_seq_one_letter_code
_entity_poly.pdbx_strand_id
1 'polypeptide(L)' 'MLKILLTRKELEWLVLHLKEKGERRLEDVLVEMHREMEKERGKAQVWKPTLESIEESPVVQNVHVVV' A
#
# COMPACT_ATOMS: atom_id res chain seq x y z
N MET A 1 3.96 -6.46 27.93
CA MET A 1 2.89 -5.66 27.29
C MET A 1 3.14 -5.66 25.80
N LEU A 2 2.24 -6.25 25.00
CA LEU A 2 2.40 -6.33 23.55
C LEU A 2 1.70 -5.12 22.91
N LYS A 3 2.39 -4.41 22.03
CA LYS A 3 1.86 -3.28 21.26
C LYS A 3 1.97 -3.65 19.78
N ILE A 4 0.87 -3.54 19.06
CA ILE A 4 0.83 -3.76 17.61
C ILE A 4 0.61 -2.39 16.97
N LEU A 5 1.45 -2.06 15.99
CA LEU A 5 1.25 -0.88 15.17
C LEU A 5 0.37 -1.27 13.99
N LEU A 6 -0.76 -0.58 13.83
CA LEU A 6 -1.70 -0.79 12.74
C LEU A 6 -1.84 0.50 11.94
N THR A 7 -1.98 0.36 10.63
CA THR A 7 -2.45 1.43 9.76
C THR A 7 -3.92 1.72 10.03
N ARG A 8 -4.39 2.87 9.56
CA ARG A 8 -5.80 3.27 9.70
C ARG A 8 -6.76 2.21 9.12
N LYS A 9 -6.44 1.67 7.95
CA LYS A 9 -7.23 0.63 7.29
C LYS A 9 -7.29 -0.67 8.11
N GLU A 10 -6.15 -1.13 8.60
CA GLU A 10 -6.09 -2.34 9.43
C GLU A 10 -6.87 -2.18 10.73
N LEU A 11 -6.81 -0.99 11.35
CA LEU A 11 -7.60 -0.69 12.54
C LEU A 11 -9.11 -0.66 12.26
N GLU A 12 -9.54 -0.02 11.17
CA GLU A 12 -10.95 0.01 10.75
C GLU A 12 -11.48 -1.41 10.49
N TRP A 13 -10.68 -2.25 9.81
CA TRP A 13 -11.00 -3.66 9.59
C TRP A 13 -11.16 -4.41 10.91
N LEU A 14 -10.24 -4.22 11.85
CA LEU A 14 -10.29 -4.88 13.16
C LEU A 14 -11.52 -4.45 13.98
N VAL A 15 -11.87 -3.16 13.97
CA VAL A 15 -13.06 -2.64 14.66
C VAL A 15 -14.34 -3.25 14.08
N LEU A 16 -14.45 -3.36 12.76
CA LEU A 16 -15.60 -3.99 12.11
C LEU A 16 -15.67 -5.48 12.49
N HIS A 17 -14.53 -6.17 12.41
CA HIS A 17 -14.44 -7.58 12.73
C HIS A 17 -14.87 -7.88 14.17
N LEU A 18 -14.42 -7.09 15.15
CA LEU A 18 -14.78 -7.24 16.57
C LEU A 18 -16.27 -6.98 16.83
N LYS A 19 -16.91 -6.10 16.05
CA LYS A 19 -18.35 -5.84 16.16
C LYS A 19 -19.20 -6.99 15.64
N GLU A 20 -18.73 -7.69 14.60
CA GLU A 20 -19.51 -8.71 13.90
C GLU A 20 -19.26 -10.13 14.42
N LYS A 21 -18.01 -10.48 14.73
CA LYS A 21 -17.59 -11.88 14.96
C LYS A 21 -17.39 -12.28 16.42
N GLY A 22 -17.70 -11.40 17.38
CA GLY A 22 -17.61 -11.70 18.80
C GLY A 22 -16.20 -12.07 19.28
N GLU A 23 -16.10 -12.87 20.35
CA GLU A 23 -14.83 -13.27 20.94
C GLU A 23 -14.10 -14.30 20.06
N ARG A 24 -12.84 -13.99 19.72
CA ARG A 24 -11.94 -14.86 18.98
C ARG A 24 -10.53 -14.76 19.54
N ARG A 25 -9.74 -15.79 19.29
CA ARG A 25 -8.31 -15.76 19.60
C ARG A 25 -7.63 -14.70 18.75
N LEU A 26 -6.79 -13.89 19.38
CA LEU A 26 -6.09 -12.79 18.71
C LEU A 26 -5.25 -13.29 17.53
N GLU A 27 -4.63 -14.47 17.65
CA GLU A 27 -3.81 -15.05 16.60
C GLU A 27 -4.62 -15.32 15.32
N ASP A 28 -5.83 -15.85 15.46
CA ASP A 28 -6.71 -16.18 14.34
C ASP A 28 -7.17 -14.91 13.61
N VAL A 29 -7.42 -13.83 14.36
CA VAL A 29 -7.81 -12.52 13.81
C VAL A 29 -6.64 -11.89 13.04
N LEU A 30 -5.42 -11.96 13.57
CA LEU A 30 -4.24 -11.40 12.91
C LEU A 30 -3.89 -12.15 11.61
N VAL A 31 -4.05 -13.47 11.58
CA VAL A 31 -3.85 -14.29 10.36
C VAL A 31 -4.89 -13.94 9.29
N GLU A 32 -6.17 -13.81 9.67
CA GLU A 32 -7.23 -13.40 8.74
C GLU A 32 -6.99 -11.99 8.20
N MET A 33 -6.65 -11.05 9.08
CA MET A 33 -6.34 -9.66 8.70
C MET A 33 -5.20 -9.61 7.69
N HIS A 34 -4.10 -10.34 7.93
CA HIS A 34 -2.99 -10.40 6.99
C HIS A 34 -3.42 -10.92 5.61
N ARG A 35 -4.21 -12.00 5.59
CA ARG A 35 -4.75 -12.57 4.34
C ARG A 35 -5.65 -11.60 3.58
N GLU A 36 -6.49 -10.84 4.27
CA GLU A 36 -7.37 -9.84 3.64
C GLU A 36 -6.56 -8.66 3.09
N MET A 37 -5.55 -8.19 3.81
CA MET A 37 -4.68 -7.10 3.34
C MET A 37 -3.86 -7.50 2.11
N GLU A 38 -3.35 -8.74 2.03
CA GLU A 38 -2.63 -9.24 0.86
C GLU A 38 -3.53 -9.30 -0.38
N LYS A 39 -4.79 -9.69 -0.22
CA LYS A 39 -5.78 -9.66 -1.32
C LYS A 39 -6.03 -8.24 -1.82
N GLU A 40 -5.99 -7.25 -0.93
CA GLU A 40 -6.19 -5.84 -1.30
C GLU A 40 -4.95 -5.26 -2.00
N ARG A 41 -3.75 -5.61 -1.52
CA ARG A 41 -2.46 -5.23 -2.15
C ARG A 41 -2.32 -5.75 -3.57
N GLY A 42 -2.76 -6.99 -3.84
CA GLY A 42 -2.74 -7.56 -5.19
C GLY A 42 -3.71 -6.89 -6.18
N LYS A 43 -4.67 -6.08 -5.69
CA LYS A 43 -5.63 -5.34 -6.52
C LYS A 43 -5.22 -3.91 -6.80
N ALA A 44 -4.30 -3.35 -6.01
CA ALA A 44 -3.70 -2.08 -6.36
C ALA A 44 -2.90 -2.30 -7.65
N GLN A 45 -3.19 -1.54 -8.71
CA GLN A 45 -2.28 -1.43 -9.85
C GLN A 45 -0.98 -0.83 -9.30
N VAL A 46 -0.07 -1.69 -8.86
CA VAL A 46 1.27 -1.31 -8.46
C VAL A 46 1.88 -0.70 -9.70
N TRP A 47 2.22 0.58 -9.61
CA TRP A 47 3.01 1.25 -10.65
C TRP A 47 4.22 0.37 -10.95
N LYS A 48 4.22 -0.25 -12.12
CA LYS A 48 5.28 -1.15 -12.58
C LYS A 48 5.96 -0.45 -13.76
N PRO A 49 6.92 0.44 -13.49
CA PRO A 49 7.62 1.12 -14.57
C PRO A 49 8.41 0.07 -15.35
N THR A 50 8.08 -0.08 -16.63
CA THR A 50 8.86 -0.89 -17.57
C THR A 50 9.97 0.00 -18.15
N LEU A 51 11.12 -0.58 -18.49
CA LEU A 51 12.20 0.15 -19.18
C LEU A 51 11.72 0.79 -20.50
N GLU A 52 10.73 0.17 -21.14
CA GLU A 52 10.05 0.69 -22.33
C GLU A 52 9.33 2.02 -22.09
N SER A 53 9.07 2.38 -20.83
CA SER A 53 8.37 3.62 -20.46
C SER A 53 9.33 4.79 -20.21
N ILE A 54 10.65 4.58 -20.34
CA ILE A 54 11.66 5.62 -20.17
C ILE A 54 11.87 6.28 -21.54
N GLU A 55 11.41 7.52 -21.69
CA GLU A 55 11.70 8.35 -22.86
C GLU A 55 12.85 9.30 -22.56
N GLU A 56 13.76 9.47 -23.53
CA GLU A 56 14.84 10.46 -23.44
C GLU A 56 14.25 11.87 -23.58
N SER A 57 14.38 12.69 -22.54
CA SER A 57 13.96 14.08 -22.62
C SER A 57 14.87 14.85 -23.58
N PRO A 58 14.32 15.73 -24.45
CA PRO A 58 15.16 16.57 -25.30
C PRO A 58 16.05 17.46 -24.43
N VAL A 59 17.35 17.49 -24.76
CA VAL A 59 18.31 18.40 -24.14
C VAL A 59 17.99 19.81 -24.62
N VAL A 60 17.33 20.61 -23.80
CA VAL A 60 17.08 22.02 -24.08
C VAL A 60 18.40 22.76 -23.91
N GLN A 61 19.11 22.99 -25.02
CA GLN A 61 20.27 23.87 -25.02
C GLN A 61 19.79 25.31 -24.80
N ASN A 62 19.90 25.80 -23.57
CA ASN A 62 19.79 27.23 -23.29
C ASN A 62 21.05 27.92 -23.84
N VAL A 63 21.10 28.08 -25.17
CA VAL A 63 22.07 28.94 -25.83
C VAL A 63 21.74 30.38 -25.44
N HIS A 64 22.45 30.89 -24.44
CA HIS A 64 22.58 32.33 -24.24
C HIS A 64 23.28 32.89 -25.48
N VAL A 65 22.50 33.37 -26.45
CA VAL A 65 23.00 34.19 -27.54
C VAL A 65 23.42 35.51 -26.92
N VAL A 66 24.72 35.67 -26.66
CA VAL A 66 25.32 36.96 -26.39
C VAL A 66 25.53 37.62 -27.75
N VAL A 67 24.61 38.54 -28.11
CA VAL A 67 24.79 39.50 -29.20
C VAL A 67 25.63 40.66 -28.69
#